data_AF-A0A6H1P6F4-F1
#
_entry.id   AF-A0A6H1P6F4-F1
#
_cell.length_a   1.000
_cell.length_b   1.000
_cell.length_c   1.000
_cell.angle_alpha   90.00
_cell.angle_beta   90.00
_cell.angle_gamma   90.00
#
_symmetry.space_group_name_H-M   'P 1'
#
loop_
_entity.id
_entity.type
_entity.pdbx_description
1 polymer ?
#
loop_
_entity_poly.entity_id
_entity_poly.type
_entity_poly.pdbx_seq_one_letter_code
_entity_poly.pdbx_strand_id
1 'polypeptide(L)' 'MKFRVKIFDHKGKELEIENKVIGDIKFESERAIEFFIQAIRNSLPPNFLLIVIPENQADESD' A
#
# COMPACT_ATOMS: atom_id res chain seq x y z
N MET A 1 2.05 -13.80 -6.32
CA MET A 1 0.84 -13.08 -5.86
C MET A 1 1.10 -11.61 -6.05
N LYS A 2 0.14 -10.87 -6.60
CA LYS A 2 0.27 -9.41 -6.70
C LYS A 2 -0.42 -8.80 -5.49
N PHE A 3 0.13 -7.71 -4.98
CA PHE A 3 -0.46 -6.98 -3.87
C PHE A 3 -0.41 -5.49 -4.16
N ARG A 4 -1.43 -4.79 -3.68
CA ARG A 4 -1.59 -3.35 -3.77
C ARG A 4 -1.59 -2.77 -2.36
N VAL A 5 -0.90 -1.65 -2.14
CA VAL A 5 -0.83 -1.01 -0.83
C VAL A 5 -1.34 0.42 -0.91
N LYS A 6 -2.29 0.77 -0.05
CA LYS A 6 -2.79 2.14 0.13
C LYS A 6 -2.38 2.68 1.49
N ILE A 7 -1.99 3.95 1.53
CA ILE A 7 -1.58 4.64 2.75
C ILE A 7 -2.45 5.89 2.91
N PHE A 8 -2.99 6.09 4.11
CA PHE A 8 -3.82 7.24 4.46
C PHE A 8 -3.22 7.99 5.64
N ASP A 9 -3.43 9.30 5.70
CA ASP A 9 -3.15 10.08 6.89
C ASP A 9 -4.17 9.80 8.00
N HIS A 10 -3.94 10.39 9.17
CA HIS A 10 -4.83 10.30 10.34
C HIS A 10 -6.24 10.87 10.13
N LYS A 11 -6.48 11.57 9.02
CA LYS A 11 -7.79 12.11 8.63
C LYS A 11 -8.46 11.24 7.56
N GLY A 12 -7.84 10.12 7.18
CA GLY A 12 -8.33 9.23 6.13
C GLY A 12 -8.07 9.73 4.71
N LYS A 13 -7.22 10.74 4.51
CA LYS A 13 -6.81 11.21 3.18
C LYS A 13 -5.69 10.33 2.65
N GLU A 14 -5.83 9.83 1.42
CA GLU A 14 -4.78 9.03 0.76
C GLU A 14 -3.51 9.88 0.56
N LEU A 15 -2.35 9.32 0.91
CA LEU A 15 -1.06 10.00 0.80
C LEU A 15 -0.50 9.83 -0.62
N GLU A 16 0.03 10.92 -1.16
CA GLU A 16 0.71 10.99 -2.45
C GLU A 16 2.22 11.16 -2.22
N ILE A 17 3.04 10.38 -2.92
CA ILE A 17 4.50 10.56 -2.99
C ILE A 17 4.84 10.95 -4.42
N GLU A 18 5.59 12.03 -4.62
CA GLU A 18 6.03 12.51 -5.94
C GLU A 18 4.87 12.74 -6.95
N ASN A 19 3.74 13.29 -6.49
CA ASN A 19 2.51 13.47 -7.28
C ASN A 19 1.93 12.16 -7.86
N LYS A 20 2.34 11.01 -7.30
CA LYS A 20 1.73 9.71 -7.55
C LYS A 20 1.06 9.25 -6.28
N VAL A 21 -0.20 8.86 -6.40
CA VAL A 21 -0.91 8.17 -5.32
C VAL A 21 -0.13 6.89 -5.01
N ILE A 22 0.33 6.73 -3.77
CA ILE A 22 1.10 5.55 -3.33
C ILE A 22 0.30 4.25 -3.53
N GLY A 23 -1.03 4.40 -3.66
CA GLY A 23 -2.04 3.36 -3.71
C GLY A 23 -1.85 2.26 -4.74
N ASP A 24 -1.01 2.44 -5.76
CA ASP A 24 -0.86 1.50 -6.88
C ASP A 24 0.54 0.90 -7.01
N ILE A 25 1.25 0.71 -5.90
CA ILE A 25 2.48 -0.08 -5.93
C ILE A 25 2.12 -1.56 -5.98
N LYS A 26 2.49 -2.21 -7.09
CA LYS A 26 2.38 -3.67 -7.26
C LYS A 26 3.61 -4.35 -6.71
N PHE A 27 3.41 -5.29 -5.80
CA PHE A 27 4.48 -6.13 -5.27
C PHE A 27 4.35 -7.55 -5.79
N GLU A 28 5.48 -8.17 -6.16
CA GLU A 28 5.52 -9.53 -6.71
C GLU A 28 5.75 -10.61 -5.64
N SER A 29 6.12 -10.21 -4.41
CA SER A 29 6.36 -11.12 -3.29
C SER A 29 5.91 -10.54 -1.96
N GLU A 30 5.52 -11.42 -1.03
CA GLU A 30 5.16 -11.06 0.35
C GLU A 30 6.33 -10.37 1.07
N ARG A 31 7.55 -10.87 0.86
CA ARG A 31 8.76 -10.29 1.44
C ARG A 31 8.96 -8.83 1.03
N ALA A 32 8.68 -8.48 -0.23
CA ALA A 32 8.80 -7.09 -0.70
C ALA A 32 7.81 -6.15 0.00
N ILE A 33 6.61 -6.64 0.33
CA ILE A 33 5.60 -5.88 1.05
C ILE A 33 6.01 -5.67 2.50
N GLU A 34 6.51 -6.71 3.15
CA GLU A 34 6.98 -6.59 4.54
C GLU A 34 8.09 -5.54 4.66
N PHE A 35 9.05 -5.55 3.73
CA PHE A 35 10.09 -4.52 3.65
C PHE A 35 9.50 -3.13 3.44
N PHE A 36 8.54 -3.00 2.53
CA PHE A 36 7.87 -1.73 2.28
C PHE A 36 7.13 -1.22 3.52
N ILE A 37 6.34 -2.06 4.19
CA ILE A 37 5.60 -1.70 5.40
C ILE A 37 6.56 -1.26 6.51
N GLN A 38 7.67 -1.96 6.71
CA GLN A 38 8.69 -1.57 7.69
C GLN A 38 9.31 -0.20 7.35
N ALA A 39 9.67 0.02 6.09
CA ALA A 39 10.22 1.29 5.64
C ALA A 39 9.24 2.45 5.87
N ILE A 40 7.96 2.25 5.54
CA ILE A 40 6.89 3.23 5.76
C ILE A 40 6.70 3.51 7.25
N ARG A 41 6.64 2.47 8.11
CA ARG A 41 6.51 2.64 9.57
C ARG A 41 7.64 3.45 10.19
N ASN A 42 8.85 3.32 9.64
CA ASN A 42 10.01 4.09 10.10
C ASN A 42 10.04 5.53 9.56
N SER A 43 9.36 5.78 8.43
CA SER A 43 9.44 7.07 7.72
C SER A 43 8.25 7.98 7.99
N LEU A 44 7.08 7.41 8.29
CA LEU A 44 5.84 8.17 8.50
C LEU A 44 5.48 8.29 10.00
N PRO A 45 4.78 9.35 10.40
CA PRO A 45 4.28 9.50 11.77
C PRO A 45 3.34 8.34 12.14
N PRO A 46 3.33 7.86 13.40
CA PRO A 46 2.67 6.61 13.80
C PRO A 46 1.15 6.57 13.62
N ASN A 47 0.53 7.68 13.21
CA ASN A 47 -0.91 7.83 13.03
C ASN A 47 -1.39 7.66 11.58
N PHE A 48 -0.54 7.17 10.66
CA PHE A 48 -1.01 6.77 9.34
C PHE A 48 -1.79 5.46 9.40
N LEU A 49 -2.66 5.25 8.42
CA LEU A 49 -3.36 3.98 8.19
C LEU A 49 -2.79 3.33 6.94
N LEU A 50 -2.54 2.02 7.00
CA LEU A 50 -2.01 1.25 5.87
C LEU A 50 -2.93 0.06 5.59
N ILE A 51 -3.33 -0.08 4.33
CA ILE A 51 -4.19 -1.16 3.85
C ILE A 51 -3.42 -1.94 2.78
N VAL A 52 -3.25 -3.24 2.99
CA VAL A 52 -2.68 -4.17 2.02
C VAL A 52 -3.83 -4.96 1.40
N ILE A 53 -3.97 -4.88 0.08
CA ILE A 53 -4.99 -5.58 -0.69
C ILE A 53 -4.29 -6.65 -1.51
N PRO A 54 -4.51 -7.95 -1.25
CA PRO A 54 -4.05 -8.99 -2.15
C PRO A 54 -4.83 -8.90 -3.47
N GLU A 55 -4.12 -8.72 -4.60
CA GLU A 55 -4.68 -9.03 -5.92
C GLU A 55 -4.69 -10.57 -6.02
N ASN A 56 -5.68 -11.20 -5.40
CA ASN A 56 -6.11 -12.52 -5.88
C ASN A 56 -6.64 -12.31 -7.30
N GLN A 57 -6.35 -13.25 -8.20
CA GLN A 57 -6.91 -13.29 -9.55
C GLN A 57 -8.45 -13.37 -9.49
N ALA A 58 -9.09 -12.23 -9.28
CA ALA A 58 -10.53 -12.02 -9.42
C ALA A 58 -10.73 -10.81 -10.34
N ASP A 59 -10.05 -10.86 -11.49
CA ASP A 59 -10.56 -10.27 -12.72
C ASP A 59 -11.23 -11.43 -13.46
N GLU A 60 -12.51 -11.67 -13.17
CA GLU A 60 -13.48 -12.32 -14.05
C GLU A 60 -14.85 -12.29 -13.34
N SER A 61 -15.52 -11.15 -13.40
CA SER A 61 -16.98 -11.07 -13.33
C SER A 61 -17.37 -9.78 -14.06
N ASP A 62 -17.52 -9.94 -15.37
CA ASP A 62 -18.26 -9.06 -16.29
C ASP A 62 -19.71 -8.88 -15.81
#